data_AF-A0ABC9AVU1-F1
#
_entry.id   AF-A0ABC9AVU1-F1
#
_cell.length_a   1.000
_cell.length_b   1.000
_cell.length_c   1.000
_cell.angle_alpha   90.00
_cell.angle_beta   90.00
_cell.angle_gamma   90.00
#
_symmetry.space_group_name_H-M   'P 1'
#
loop_
_entity.id
_entity.type
_entity.pdbx_description
1 polymer ?
#
loop_
_entity_poly.entity_id
_entity_poly.type
_entity_poly.pdbx_seq_one_letter_code
_entity_poly.pdbx_strand_id
1 'polypeptide(L)'
;MAPSGRKNLSAAPTVFLLLVIVTAEMASVACNTCRHLSGNFRGWCFDRDGCTETCIHESNDNISGECHDFPLRCYCITNCSP
;
A
#
# COMPACT_ATOMS: atom_id res chain seq x y z
N MET A 1 0.82 54.67 -45.55
CA MET A 1 -0.15 53.61 -45.17
C MET A 1 0.59 52.52 -44.42
N ALA A 2 0.17 52.20 -43.20
CA ALA A 2 0.68 51.06 -42.42
C ALA A 2 -0.26 49.86 -42.58
N PRO A 3 0.23 48.61 -42.70
CA PRO A 3 -0.61 47.46 -42.46
C PRO A 3 -0.58 47.11 -40.97
N SER A 4 -1.74 47.26 -40.33
CA SER A 4 -2.05 46.70 -39.01
C SER A 4 -2.00 45.17 -39.06
N GLY A 5 -0.96 44.57 -38.51
CA GLY A 5 -0.94 43.15 -38.17
C GLY A 5 -1.78 42.91 -36.92
N ARG A 6 -3.04 42.49 -37.09
CA ARG A 6 -3.89 41.97 -35.99
C ARG A 6 -3.26 40.70 -35.43
N LYS A 7 -2.76 40.78 -34.19
CA LYS A 7 -2.30 39.62 -33.43
C LYS A 7 -3.52 39.03 -32.73
N ASN A 8 -4.00 37.87 -33.18
CA ASN A 8 -5.06 37.14 -32.50
C ASN A 8 -4.52 36.68 -31.14
N LEU A 9 -5.03 37.26 -30.04
CA LEU A 9 -4.76 36.75 -28.70
C LEU A 9 -5.47 35.41 -28.54
N SER A 10 -4.73 34.33 -28.73
CA SER A 10 -5.17 32.97 -28.44
C SER A 10 -5.38 32.83 -26.93
N ALA A 11 -6.61 33.02 -26.48
CA ALA A 11 -7.06 32.85 -25.09
C ALA A 11 -7.21 31.37 -24.70
N ALA A 12 -6.29 30.52 -25.16
CA ALA A 12 -6.35 29.08 -24.99
C ALA A 12 -5.64 28.51 -23.73
N PRO A 13 -4.64 29.15 -23.08
CA PRO A 13 -3.90 28.46 -22.03
C PRO A 13 -4.57 28.56 -20.64
N THR A 14 -5.54 29.45 -20.45
CA THR A 14 -6.11 29.72 -19.10
C THR A 14 -7.17 28.73 -18.65
N VAL A 15 -7.73 27.90 -19.54
CA VAL A 15 -8.81 26.96 -19.18
C VAL A 15 -8.26 25.64 -18.62
N PHE A 16 -7.04 25.24 -19.01
CA PHE A 16 -6.46 23.96 -18.57
C PHE A 16 -5.94 23.95 -17.13
N LEU A 17 -5.79 25.12 -16.48
CA LEU A 17 -5.21 25.23 -15.14
C LEU A 17 -6.23 24.93 -14.01
N LEU A 18 -7.54 24.91 -14.31
CA LEU A 18 -8.60 24.79 -13.29
C LEU A 18 -9.09 23.36 -13.02
N LEU A 19 -8.60 22.34 -13.75
CA LEU A 19 -9.20 20.98 -13.70
C LEU A 19 -8.49 19.99 -12.75
N VAL A 20 -7.45 20.40 -12.05
CA VAL A 20 -6.67 19.47 -11.22
C VAL A 20 -6.66 20.04 -9.82
N ILE A 21 -7.57 19.60 -8.93
CA ILE A 21 -7.30 18.95 -7.63
C ILE A 21 -8.64 18.45 -7.06
N VAL A 22 -8.95 17.16 -7.23
CA VAL A 22 -9.87 16.45 -6.31
C VAL A 22 -9.00 15.46 -5.57
N THR A 23 -8.56 15.81 -4.35
CA THR A 23 -7.95 14.81 -3.46
C THR A 23 -9.07 14.01 -2.85
N ALA A 24 -9.19 12.75 -3.27
CA ALA A 24 -10.00 11.77 -2.55
C ALA A 24 -9.21 11.36 -1.31
N GLU A 25 -9.56 11.93 -0.17
CA GLU A 25 -9.06 11.51 1.14
C GLU A 25 -9.60 10.10 1.42
N MET A 26 -8.90 9.07 0.96
CA MET A 26 -9.22 7.70 1.32
C MET A 26 -8.75 7.50 2.75
N ALA A 27 -9.66 7.69 3.71
CA ALA A 27 -9.40 7.29 5.10
C ALA A 27 -9.13 5.78 5.11
N SER A 28 -7.87 5.40 5.29
CA SER A 28 -7.49 3.99 5.43
C SER A 28 -8.08 3.48 6.74
N VAL A 29 -8.97 2.49 6.64
CA VAL A 29 -9.39 1.72 7.82
C VAL A 29 -8.19 0.89 8.27
N ALA A 30 -7.46 1.40 9.26
CA ALA A 30 -6.37 0.64 9.88
C ALA A 30 -7.00 -0.55 10.63
N CYS A 31 -6.93 -1.73 10.02
CA CYS A 31 -7.24 -2.97 10.74
C CYS A 31 -6.16 -3.15 11.81
N ASN A 32 -6.57 -3.28 13.09
CA ASN A 32 -5.62 -3.51 14.18
C ASN A 32 -5.11 -4.95 14.08
N THR A 33 -4.00 -5.14 13.39
CA THR A 33 -3.36 -6.44 13.21
C THR A 33 -2.26 -6.64 14.23
N CYS A 34 -2.22 -7.84 14.81
CA CYS A 34 -1.21 -8.29 15.74
C CYS A 34 -0.28 -9.26 15.02
N ARG A 35 0.96 -9.38 15.49
CA ARG A 35 1.89 -10.38 14.97
C ARG A 35 2.48 -11.22 16.10
N HIS A 36 2.67 -12.50 15.83
CA HIS A 36 3.36 -13.42 16.73
C HIS A 36 4.34 -14.30 15.93
N LEU A 37 5.35 -14.84 16.61
CA LEU A 37 6.30 -15.73 15.94
C LEU A 37 5.59 -17.02 15.51
N SER A 38 5.86 -17.48 14.28
CA SER A 38 5.39 -18.79 13.80
C SER A 38 5.99 -19.91 14.65
N GLY A 39 5.17 -20.89 15.02
CA GLY A 39 5.60 -22.06 15.79
C GLY A 39 6.16 -23.18 14.91
N ASN A 40 5.82 -23.20 13.62
CA ASN A 40 6.04 -24.32 12.72
C ASN A 40 7.02 -23.99 11.57
N PHE A 41 7.25 -22.70 11.26
CA PHE A 41 8.21 -22.26 10.25
C PHE A 41 9.64 -22.48 10.72
N ARG A 42 10.51 -22.97 9.82
CA ARG A 42 11.87 -23.41 10.15
C ARG A 42 12.88 -22.71 9.25
N GLY A 43 13.99 -22.27 9.83
CA GLY A 43 15.06 -21.60 9.11
C GLY A 43 14.85 -20.11 8.95
N TRP A 44 15.58 -19.49 8.02
CA TRP A 44 15.49 -18.06 7.75
C TRP A 44 14.33 -17.78 6.81
N CYS A 45 13.58 -16.74 7.12
CA CYS A 45 12.42 -16.32 6.33
C CYS A 45 12.89 -15.50 5.12
N PHE A 46 13.13 -16.19 4.01
CA PHE A 46 13.40 -15.56 2.70
C PHE A 46 12.20 -15.60 1.76
N ASP A 47 11.27 -16.53 2.04
CA ASP A 47 10.05 -16.73 1.28
C ASP A 47 8.85 -16.32 2.13
N ARG A 48 8.24 -15.18 1.75
CA ARG A 48 7.05 -14.65 2.41
C ARG A 48 5.82 -15.52 2.14
N ASP A 49 5.73 -16.16 0.97
CA ASP A 49 4.57 -16.96 0.61
C ASP A 49 4.58 -18.26 1.41
N GLY A 50 5.74 -18.93 1.52
CA GLY A 50 5.91 -20.09 2.41
C GLY A 50 5.70 -19.75 3.89
N CYS A 51 6.08 -18.56 4.34
CA CYS A 51 5.73 -18.07 5.69
C CYS A 51 4.22 -17.90 5.86
N THR A 52 3.55 -17.28 4.88
CA THR A 52 2.10 -17.09 4.89
C THR A 52 1.34 -18.41 4.91
N GLU A 53 1.69 -19.36 4.05
CA GLU A 53 1.10 -20.70 4.01
C GLU A 53 1.29 -21.42 5.35
N THR A 54 2.51 -21.38 5.91
CA THR A 54 2.78 -21.98 7.22
C THR A 54 1.88 -21.38 8.31
N CYS A 55 1.75 -20.06 8.34
CA CYS A 55 0.89 -19.38 9.31
C CYS A 55 -0.59 -19.74 9.16
N ILE A 56 -1.11 -19.81 7.93
CA ILE A 56 -2.51 -20.21 7.68
C ILE A 56 -2.75 -21.66 8.15
N HIS A 57 -1.75 -22.54 8.02
CA HIS A 57 -1.84 -23.93 8.47
C HIS A 57 -1.68 -24.08 10.00
N GLU A 58 -1.04 -23.12 10.68
CA GLU A 58 -0.88 -23.14 12.14
C GLU A 58 -2.18 -22.84 12.89
N SER A 59 -2.99 -21.90 12.39
CA SER A 59 -4.26 -21.51 13.01
C SER A 59 -5.18 -20.83 12.00
N ASN A 60 -6.49 -21.07 12.12
CA ASN A 60 -7.51 -20.37 11.35
C ASN A 60 -7.65 -18.88 11.74
N ASP A 61 -7.08 -18.48 12.89
CA ASP A 61 -7.06 -17.07 13.32
C ASP A 61 -5.97 -16.25 12.61
N ASN A 62 -5.01 -16.92 11.98
CA ASN A 62 -3.95 -16.29 11.22
C ASN A 62 -4.46 -15.87 9.83
N ILE A 63 -4.30 -14.60 9.51
CA ILE A 63 -4.75 -14.01 8.25
C ILE A 63 -3.63 -13.86 7.22
N SER A 64 -2.37 -13.85 7.65
CA SER A 64 -1.20 -13.75 6.76
C SER A 64 0.11 -14.11 7.49
N GLY A 65 1.24 -14.01 6.77
CA GLY A 65 2.58 -14.08 7.34
C GLY A 65 3.51 -13.02 6.75
N GLU A 66 4.52 -12.62 7.52
CA GLU A 66 5.60 -11.74 7.06
C GLU A 66 6.97 -12.19 7.57
N CYS A 67 8.00 -11.95 6.75
CA CYS A 67 9.38 -12.09 7.17
C CYS A 67 9.85 -10.77 7.80
N HIS A 68 10.22 -10.80 9.07
CA HIS A 68 10.68 -9.62 9.80
C HIS A 68 11.89 -9.95 10.70
N ASP A 69 12.52 -8.94 11.28
CA ASP A 69 13.75 -9.00 12.09
C ASP A 69 15.06 -9.35 11.34
N PHE A 70 16.16 -9.39 12.11
CA PHE A 70 17.47 -9.86 11.67
C PHE A 70 18.07 -10.81 12.74
N PRO A 71 18.20 -12.12 12.49
CA PRO A 71 17.90 -12.82 11.23
C PRO A 71 16.40 -12.83 10.92
N LEU A 72 16.05 -12.86 9.64
CA LEU A 72 14.65 -12.85 9.20
C LEU A 72 13.91 -14.08 9.75
N ARG A 73 12.88 -13.82 10.53
CA ARG A 73 11.98 -14.81 11.15
C ARG A 73 10.58 -14.65 10.56
N CYS A 74 9.83 -15.75 10.52
CA CYS A 74 8.45 -15.74 10.09
C CYS A 74 7.54 -15.32 11.26
N TYR A 75 6.75 -14.28 11.03
CA TYR A 75 5.72 -13.80 11.95
C TYR A 75 4.34 -14.02 11.32
N CYS A 76 3.44 -14.66 12.06
CA CYS A 76 2.05 -14.81 11.69
C CYS A 76 1.28 -13.57 12.11
N ILE A 77 0.40 -13.12 11.22
CA ILE A 77 -0.42 -11.93 11.40
C ILE A 77 -1.84 -12.39 11.75
N THR A 78 -2.40 -11.84 12.82
CA THR A 78 -3.76 -12.09 13.30
C THR A 78 -4.53 -10.77 13.42
N ASN A 79 -5.86 -10.84 13.47
CA ASN A 79 -6.63 -9.71 13.97
C ASN A 79 -6.37 -9.59 15.48
N CYS A 80 -5.99 -8.41 15.96
CA CYS A 80 -5.93 -8.19 17.40
C CYS A 80 -7.34 -8.33 17.98
N SER A 81 -7.48 -9.11 19.05
CA SER A 81 -8.64 -8.97 19.91
C SER A 81 -8.66 -7.54 20.49
N PRO A 82 -9.85 -6.91 20.61
CA PRO A 82 -9.98 -5.63 21.31
C PRO A 82 -9.57 -5.73 22.79
#